data_AF-A0A7V1AP27-F1
#
_entry.id   AF-A0A7V1AP27-F1
#
_cell.length_a   1.000
_cell.length_b   1.000
_cell.length_c   1.000
_cell.angle_alpha   90.00
_cell.angle_beta   90.00
_cell.angle_gamma   90.00
#
_symmetry.space_group_name_H-M   'P 1'
#
loop_
_entity.id
_entity.type
_entity.pdbx_description
1 polymer ?
#
loop_
_entity_poly.entity_id
_entity_poly.type
_entity_poly.pdbx_seq_one_letter_code
_entity_poly.pdbx_strand_id
1 'polypeptide(L)'
;MKAIWVIAGNTFQETIRDRVMYNILFFAVFIIGISLVIGSWSLNQQVKLVKDFGLAAMSIFGLLIAVFIGIRLIYQDIERKTIYMLVTKPIHRWQIVLGKYTGLLLTVFANIFVMTVSLLVVDLLIEHHVDLGLLPGILLILFEIMLVVAWALFFSSFT
;
A
#
# COMPACT_ATOMS: atom_id res chain seq x y z
N MET A 1 5.60 12.95 -21.79
CA MET A 1 6.24 12.24 -20.66
C MET A 1 6.28 13.05 -19.37
N LYS A 2 6.74 14.33 -19.37
CA LYS A 2 6.77 15.16 -18.14
C LYS A 2 5.43 15.28 -17.40
N ALA A 3 4.30 15.34 -18.12
CA ALA A 3 2.98 15.45 -17.51
C ALA A 3 2.59 14.24 -16.64
N ILE A 4 2.94 13.01 -17.06
CA ILE A 4 2.60 11.78 -16.33
C ILE A 4 3.33 11.75 -14.99
N TRP A 5 4.63 12.07 -14.99
CA TRP A 5 5.44 12.13 -13.77
C TRP A 5 5.00 13.23 -12.79
N VAL A 6 4.58 14.39 -13.30
CA VAL A 6 4.05 15.47 -12.46
C VAL A 6 2.73 15.06 -11.80
N ILE A 7 1.83 14.41 -12.55
CA ILE A 7 0.57 13.88 -12.01
C ILE A 7 0.87 12.79 -10.96
N ALA A 8 1.75 11.85 -11.28
CA ALA A 8 2.15 10.77 -10.38
C ALA A 8 2.75 11.30 -9.07
N GLY A 9 3.65 12.28 -9.16
CA GLY A 9 4.27 12.91 -8.00
C GLY A 9 3.25 13.67 -7.13
N ASN A 10 2.31 14.38 -7.76
CA ASN A 10 1.25 15.06 -7.03
C ASN A 10 0.33 14.07 -6.30
N THR A 11 -0.12 13.02 -6.99
CA THR A 11 -0.96 11.96 -6.39
C THR A 11 -0.23 11.24 -5.26
N PHE A 12 1.06 10.93 -5.43
CA PHE A 12 1.87 10.31 -4.38
C PHE A 12 1.97 11.19 -3.13
N GLN A 13 2.30 12.49 -3.28
CA GLN A 13 2.35 13.40 -2.14
C GLN A 13 0.98 13.61 -1.49
N GLU A 14 -0.08 13.66 -2.29
CA GLU A 14 -1.44 13.80 -1.79
C GLU A 14 -1.88 12.57 -0.99
N THR A 15 -1.50 11.37 -1.41
CA THR A 15 -1.80 10.12 -0.69
C THR A 15 -0.95 9.96 0.56
N ILE A 16 0.35 10.27 0.51
CA ILE A 16 1.22 10.21 1.70
C ILE A 16 0.79 11.21 2.75
N ARG A 17 0.36 12.41 2.38
CA ARG A 17 -0.08 13.43 3.34
C ARG A 17 -1.42 13.11 4.01
N ASP A 18 -2.10 12.04 3.59
CA ASP A 18 -3.33 11.63 4.23
C ASP A 18 -3.06 10.97 5.59
N ARG A 19 -3.69 11.51 6.64
CA ARG A 19 -3.57 11.00 8.01
C ARG A 19 -4.06 9.56 8.13
N VAL A 20 -5.03 9.15 7.31
CA VAL A 20 -5.55 7.78 7.30
C VAL A 20 -4.42 6.81 6.93
N MET A 21 -3.58 7.18 5.95
CA MET A 21 -2.49 6.33 5.49
C MET A 21 -1.45 6.11 6.58
N TYR A 22 -1.05 7.18 7.27
CA TYR A 22 -0.13 7.09 8.41
C TYR A 22 -0.71 6.26 9.56
N ASN A 23 -1.99 6.43 9.87
CA ASN A 23 -2.63 5.65 10.94
C ASN A 23 -2.64 4.16 10.60
N ILE A 24 -3.04 3.78 9.38
CA ILE A 24 -3.05 2.38 8.96
C ILE A 24 -1.65 1.79 9.02
N LEU A 25 -0.65 2.48 8.47
CA LEU A 25 0.74 2.03 8.50
C LEU A 25 1.26 1.86 9.93
N PHE A 26 0.95 2.82 10.82
CA PHE A 26 1.32 2.74 12.22
C PHE A 26 0.71 1.51 12.90
N PHE A 27 -0.60 1.27 12.73
CA PHE A 27 -1.26 0.09 13.27
C PHE A 27 -0.68 -1.21 12.69
N ALA A 28 -0.33 -1.20 11.41
CA ALA A 28 0.22 -2.38 10.76
C ALA A 28 1.59 -2.76 11.33
N VAL A 29 2.49 -1.79 11.48
CA VAL A 29 3.80 -1.99 12.14
C VAL A 29 3.61 -2.37 13.61
N PHE A 30 2.65 -1.77 14.30
CA PHE A 30 2.35 -2.08 15.69
C PHE A 30 1.89 -3.54 15.87
N ILE A 31 1.00 -4.04 15.00
CA ILE A 31 0.57 -5.44 15.02
C ILE A 31 1.72 -6.39 14.70
N ILE A 32 2.57 -6.04 13.71
CA ILE A 32 3.79 -6.81 13.42
C ILE A 32 4.69 -6.86 14.66
N GLY A 33 4.84 -5.76 15.40
CA GLY A 33 5.59 -5.74 16.67
C GLY A 33 4.96 -6.62 17.75
N ILE A 34 3.63 -6.62 17.90
CA ILE A 34 2.91 -7.47 18.85
C ILE A 34 3.12 -8.96 18.54
N SER A 35 3.35 -9.32 17.27
CA SER A 35 3.61 -10.72 16.90
C SER A 35 4.78 -11.33 17.67
N LEU A 36 5.78 -10.54 18.09
CA LEU A 36 6.88 -10.99 18.96
C LEU A 36 6.37 -11.53 20.30
N VAL A 37 5.41 -10.84 20.91
CA VAL A 37 4.80 -11.23 22.18
C VAL A 37 3.94 -12.47 21.98
N ILE A 38 3.20 -12.55 20.88
CA ILE A 38 2.36 -13.73 20.58
C ILE A 38 3.26 -14.96 20.33
N GLY A 39 4.34 -14.78 19.58
CA GLY A 39 5.30 -15.82 19.24
C GLY A 39 5.99 -16.41 20.47
N SER A 40 6.34 -15.58 21.48
CA SER A 40 7.03 -16.06 22.68
C SER A 40 6.16 -16.93 23.59
N TRP A 41 4.83 -16.85 23.46
CA TRP A 41 3.89 -17.74 24.17
C TRP A 41 3.74 -19.10 23.46
N SER A 42 4.18 -19.21 22.21
CA SER A 42 4.09 -20.44 21.44
C SER A 42 5.25 -21.38 21.76
N LEU A 43 4.95 -22.51 22.42
CA LEU A 43 5.91 -23.58 22.62
C LEU A 43 6.21 -24.25 21.27
N ASN A 44 7.48 -24.18 20.83
CA ASN A 44 8.05 -24.90 19.68
C ASN A 44 7.65 -24.40 18.26
N GLN A 45 6.86 -23.34 18.11
CA GLN A 45 6.46 -22.79 16.79
C GLN A 45 6.57 -21.25 16.68
N GLN A 46 7.30 -20.60 17.59
CA GLN A 46 7.44 -19.14 17.67
C GLN A 46 7.72 -18.47 16.32
N VAL A 47 8.71 -18.94 15.56
CA VAL A 47 9.14 -18.35 14.29
C VAL A 47 8.02 -18.40 13.25
N LYS A 48 7.43 -19.58 13.05
CA LYS A 48 6.39 -19.78 12.05
C LYS A 48 5.18 -18.90 12.35
N LEU A 49 4.78 -18.86 13.61
CA LEU A 49 3.65 -18.04 14.04
C LEU A 49 3.89 -16.55 13.77
N VAL A 50 5.08 -16.04 14.10
CA VAL A 50 5.46 -14.65 13.84
C VAL A 50 5.44 -14.31 12.35
N LYS A 51 6.03 -15.17 11.52
CA LYS A 51 6.07 -15.01 10.06
C LYS A 51 4.66 -15.02 9.46
N ASP A 52 3.83 -15.99 9.84
CA ASP A 52 2.45 -16.11 9.36
C ASP A 52 1.59 -14.90 9.80
N PHE A 53 1.73 -14.45 11.07
CA PHE A 53 1.03 -13.26 11.56
C PHE A 53 1.49 -11.97 10.86
N GLY A 54 2.79 -11.82 10.62
CA GLY A 54 3.33 -10.64 9.95
C GLY A 54 2.89 -10.57 8.49
N LEU A 55 2.87 -11.69 7.77
CA LEU A 55 2.34 -11.78 6.41
C LEU A 55 0.82 -11.53 6.38
N ALA A 56 0.07 -12.08 7.33
CA ALA A 56 -1.37 -11.83 7.45
C ALA A 56 -1.66 -10.34 7.71
N ALA A 57 -0.90 -9.70 8.60
CA ALA A 57 -1.00 -8.27 8.86
C ALA A 57 -0.70 -7.46 7.58
N MET A 58 0.34 -7.80 6.83
CA MET A 58 0.65 -7.19 5.54
C MET A 58 -0.51 -7.27 4.54
N SER A 59 -1.11 -8.46 4.38
CA SER A 59 -2.26 -8.63 3.48
C SER A 59 -3.46 -7.78 3.94
N ILE A 60 -3.88 -7.90 5.21
CA ILE A 60 -5.07 -7.19 5.71
C ILE A 60 -4.90 -5.67 5.64
N PHE A 61 -3.79 -5.13 6.15
CA PHE A 61 -3.58 -3.69 6.17
C PHE A 61 -3.28 -3.13 4.78
N GLY A 62 -2.59 -3.89 3.94
CA GLY A 62 -2.37 -3.51 2.54
C GLY A 62 -3.67 -3.43 1.74
N LEU A 63 -4.59 -4.37 1.95
CA LEU A 63 -5.94 -4.33 1.37
C LEU A 63 -6.74 -3.14 1.88
N LEU A 64 -6.71 -2.86 3.19
CA LEU A 64 -7.35 -1.68 3.77
C LEU A 64 -6.83 -0.40 3.10
N ILE A 65 -5.51 -0.25 2.98
CA ILE A 65 -4.88 0.88 2.27
C ILE A 65 -5.43 1.00 0.84
N ALA A 66 -5.45 -0.08 0.06
CA ALA A 66 -5.96 -0.04 -1.31
C ALA A 66 -7.44 0.38 -1.39
N VAL A 67 -8.28 -0.12 -0.49
CA VAL A 67 -9.70 0.25 -0.42
C VAL A 67 -9.85 1.73 -0.07
N PHE A 68 -9.15 2.23 0.96
CA PHE A 68 -9.21 3.64 1.35
C PHE A 68 -8.71 4.57 0.25
N ILE A 69 -7.61 4.20 -0.42
CA ILE A 69 -7.11 4.92 -1.59
C ILE A 69 -8.19 4.96 -2.68
N GLY A 70 -8.82 3.83 -2.97
CA GLY A 70 -9.88 3.72 -3.96
C GLY A 70 -11.07 4.63 -3.67
N ILE A 71 -11.59 4.57 -2.43
CA ILE A 71 -12.67 5.44 -1.97
C ILE A 71 -12.28 6.91 -2.10
N ARG A 72 -11.08 7.28 -1.67
CA ARG A 72 -10.58 8.65 -1.75
C ARG A 72 -10.50 9.14 -3.19
N LEU A 73 -10.10 8.28 -4.12
CA LEU A 73 -10.03 8.62 -5.54
C LEU A 73 -11.42 8.89 -6.12
N ILE A 74 -12.39 8.04 -5.78
CA ILE A 74 -13.80 8.22 -6.15
C ILE A 74 -14.34 9.52 -5.53
N TYR A 75 -14.05 9.77 -4.26
CA TYR A 75 -14.50 10.98 -3.57
C TYR A 75 -13.90 12.22 -4.22
N GLN A 76 -12.60 12.22 -4.52
CA GLN A 76 -11.94 13.31 -5.23
C GLN A 76 -12.54 13.56 -6.61
N ASP A 77 -12.89 12.52 -7.35
CA ASP A 77 -13.49 12.66 -8.67
C ASP A 77 -14.97 13.14 -8.56
N ILE A 78 -15.70 12.76 -7.51
CA ILE A 78 -17.08 13.23 -7.22
C ILE A 78 -17.10 14.69 -6.71
N GLU A 79 -16.22 15.05 -5.78
CA GLU A 79 -16.10 16.41 -5.21
C GLU A 79 -15.53 17.40 -6.23
N ARG A 80 -14.61 16.95 -7.09
CA ARG A 80 -14.07 17.76 -8.21
C ARG A 80 -14.98 17.82 -9.43
N LYS A 81 -16.31 17.75 -9.26
CA LYS A 81 -17.27 18.33 -10.22
C LYS A 81 -16.99 19.81 -10.56
N THR A 82 -15.98 20.43 -9.92
CA THR A 82 -15.49 21.78 -10.19
C THR A 82 -14.02 21.87 -10.67
N ILE A 83 -13.48 20.96 -11.49
CA ILE A 83 -12.24 21.25 -12.26
C ILE A 83 -12.42 21.00 -13.75
N TYR A 84 -13.32 21.82 -14.29
CA TYR A 84 -13.23 22.41 -15.63
C TYR A 84 -11.95 23.26 -15.86
N MET A 85 -11.01 23.36 -14.89
CA MET A 85 -9.84 24.24 -14.96
C MET A 85 -8.51 23.58 -15.40
N LEU A 86 -8.46 22.26 -15.59
CA LEU A 86 -7.30 21.59 -16.22
C LEU A 86 -7.44 21.39 -17.74
N VAL A 87 -8.58 21.82 -18.31
CA VAL A 87 -8.94 21.69 -19.74
C VAL A 87 -8.10 22.60 -20.65
N THR A 88 -7.30 23.52 -20.11
CA THR A 88 -6.45 24.43 -20.90
C THR A 88 -5.14 23.81 -21.41
N LYS A 89 -4.81 22.56 -21.06
CA LYS A 89 -3.69 21.82 -21.67
C LYS A 89 -4.19 20.51 -22.32
N PRO A 90 -3.69 20.13 -23.51
CA PRO A 90 -4.13 18.93 -24.22
C PRO A 90 -3.56 17.68 -23.55
N ILE A 91 -4.13 17.31 -22.40
CA ILE A 91 -3.76 16.11 -21.67
C ILE A 91 -4.77 15.02 -22.04
N HIS A 92 -4.31 13.99 -22.75
CA HIS A 92 -5.16 12.85 -23.10
C HIS A 92 -5.61 12.09 -21.85
N ARG A 93 -6.86 11.63 -21.82
CA ARG A 93 -7.48 10.91 -20.68
C ARG A 93 -6.62 9.74 -20.18
N TRP A 94 -6.00 8.97 -21.09
CA TRP A 94 -5.08 7.88 -20.77
C TRP A 94 -3.84 8.30 -19.97
N GLN A 95 -3.31 9.52 -20.20
CA GLN A 95 -2.14 10.02 -19.48
C GLN A 95 -2.46 10.34 -18.01
N ILE A 96 -3.71 10.72 -17.73
CA ILE A 96 -4.19 10.99 -16.36
C ILE A 96 -4.33 9.68 -15.60
N VAL A 97 -4.95 8.66 -16.21
CA VAL A 97 -5.12 7.33 -15.60
C VAL A 97 -3.77 6.69 -15.31
N LEU A 98 -2.84 6.72 -16.27
CA LEU A 98 -1.49 6.19 -16.08
C LEU A 98 -0.70 6.96 -15.01
N GLY A 99 -0.83 8.30 -14.97
CA GLY A 99 -0.20 9.13 -13.94
C GLY A 99 -0.73 8.81 -12.53
N LYS A 100 -2.05 8.71 -12.37
CA LYS A 100 -2.67 8.33 -11.10
C LYS A 100 -2.21 6.92 -10.69
N TYR A 101 -2.29 5.93 -11.59
CA TYR A 101 -1.89 4.56 -11.28
C TYR A 101 -0.43 4.45 -10.83
N THR A 102 0.50 5.08 -11.56
CA THR A 102 1.93 5.06 -11.18
C THR A 102 2.19 5.74 -9.83
N GLY A 103 1.52 6.86 -9.53
CA GLY A 103 1.60 7.50 -8.21
C GLY A 103 1.06 6.64 -7.06
N LEU A 104 -0.06 5.93 -7.30
CA LEU A 104 -0.62 5.01 -6.32
C LEU A 104 0.26 3.78 -6.11
N LEU A 105 0.79 3.20 -7.19
CA LEU A 105 1.73 2.08 -7.11
C LEU A 105 2.96 2.43 -6.27
N LEU A 106 3.54 3.62 -6.46
CA LEU A 106 4.65 4.10 -5.63
C LEU A 106 4.25 4.20 -4.16
N THR A 107 3.01 4.62 -3.88
CA THR A 107 2.51 4.71 -2.49
C THR A 107 2.34 3.33 -1.86
N VAL A 108 1.76 2.38 -2.59
CA VAL A 108 1.63 0.98 -2.13
C VAL A 108 3.00 0.36 -1.91
N PHE A 109 3.93 0.55 -2.86
CA PHE A 109 5.28 0.03 -2.75
C PHE A 109 6.00 0.59 -1.51
N ALA A 110 5.90 1.90 -1.25
CA ALA A 110 6.45 2.51 -0.05
C ALA A 110 5.86 1.93 1.24
N ASN A 111 4.54 1.70 1.29
CA ASN A 111 3.90 1.09 2.46
C ASN A 111 4.38 -0.34 2.70
N ILE A 112 4.34 -1.19 1.67
CA ILE A 112 4.78 -2.58 1.79
C ILE A 112 6.26 -2.66 2.10
N PHE A 113 7.08 -1.75 1.58
CA PHE A 113 8.49 -1.66 1.93
C PHE A 113 8.68 -1.41 3.43
N VAL A 114 7.97 -0.46 4.02
CA VAL A 114 8.04 -0.19 5.47
C VAL A 114 7.59 -1.41 6.29
N MET A 115 6.50 -2.05 5.89
CA MET A 115 6.00 -3.26 6.56
C MET A 115 6.98 -4.44 6.45
N THR A 116 7.59 -4.62 5.28
CA THR A 116 8.63 -5.62 5.04
C THR A 116 9.83 -5.39 5.94
N VAL A 117 10.34 -4.16 6.00
CA VAL A 117 11.44 -3.80 6.91
C VAL A 117 11.07 -4.10 8.36
N SER A 118 9.84 -3.77 8.78
CA SER A 118 9.41 -4.07 10.15
C SER A 118 9.36 -5.57 10.45
N LEU A 119 8.89 -6.39 9.51
CA LEU A 119 8.87 -7.85 9.67
C LEU A 119 10.29 -8.43 9.67
N LEU A 120 11.17 -7.96 8.78
CA LEU A 120 12.57 -8.40 8.75
C LEU A 120 13.32 -8.06 10.04
N VAL A 121 13.07 -6.89 10.63
CA VAL A 121 13.62 -6.53 11.94
C VAL A 121 13.12 -7.51 13.01
N VAL A 122 11.83 -7.83 13.01
CA VAL A 122 11.24 -8.81 13.93
C VAL A 122 11.85 -10.21 13.74
N ASP A 123 12.05 -10.64 12.49
CA ASP A 123 12.64 -11.94 12.15
C ASP A 123 14.12 -12.04 12.61
N LEU A 124 14.90 -10.98 12.36
CA LEU A 124 16.28 -10.87 12.81
C LEU A 124 16.42 -10.94 14.33
N LEU A 125 15.47 -10.38 15.09
CA LEU A 125 15.48 -10.45 16.55
C LEU A 125 15.25 -11.87 17.09
N ILE A 126 14.60 -12.74 16.31
CA ILE A 126 14.29 -14.12 16.72
C ILE A 126 15.37 -15.09 16.23
N GLU A 127 15.57 -15.19 14.91
CA GLU A 127 16.40 -16.25 14.30
C GLU A 127 17.84 -15.80 14.00
N HIS A 128 18.15 -14.50 14.10
CA HIS A 128 19.43 -13.90 13.69
C HIS A 128 19.82 -14.13 12.21
N HIS A 129 18.94 -14.73 11.41
CA HIS A 129 19.12 -14.99 9.99
C HIS A 129 17.92 -14.45 9.23
N VAL A 130 18.14 -13.98 8.00
CA VAL A 130 17.07 -13.52 7.13
C VAL A 130 16.58 -14.70 6.31
N ASP A 131 15.37 -15.16 6.60
CA ASP A 131 14.74 -16.21 5.80
C ASP A 131 14.20 -15.65 4.49
N LEU A 132 14.88 -15.96 3.38
CA LEU A 132 14.46 -15.56 2.04
C LEU A 132 13.13 -16.21 1.61
N GLY A 133 12.64 -17.22 2.34
CA GLY A 133 11.33 -17.84 2.13
C GLY A 133 10.14 -16.89 2.32
N LEU A 134 10.35 -15.72 2.94
CA LEU A 134 9.32 -14.67 3.09
C LEU A 134 9.08 -13.86 1.81
N LEU A 135 10.08 -13.76 0.93
CA LEU A 135 10.01 -12.92 -0.27
C LEU A 135 8.87 -13.29 -1.23
N PRO A 136 8.61 -14.59 -1.55
CA PRO A 136 7.50 -14.95 -2.41
C PRO A 136 6.15 -14.52 -1.85
N GLY A 137 5.94 -14.64 -0.53
CA GLY A 137 4.71 -14.22 0.14
C GLY A 137 4.49 -12.72 0.05
N ILE A 138 5.53 -11.92 0.29
CA ILE A 138 5.48 -10.46 0.19
C ILE A 138 5.22 -10.02 -1.25
N LEU A 139 5.84 -10.66 -2.24
CA LEU A 139 5.61 -10.37 -3.66
C LEU A 139 4.18 -10.69 -4.10
N LEU A 140 3.62 -11.80 -3.62
CA LEU A 140 2.21 -12.17 -3.86
C LEU A 140 1.25 -11.14 -3.27
N ILE A 141 1.49 -10.69 -2.03
CA ILE A 141 0.69 -9.65 -1.37
C ILE A 141 0.80 -8.31 -2.12
N LEU A 142 2.01 -7.92 -2.55
CA LEU A 142 2.22 -6.73 -3.37
C LEU A 142 1.39 -6.81 -4.65
N PHE A 143 1.45 -7.96 -5.36
CA PHE A 143 0.69 -8.17 -6.59
C PHE A 143 -0.82 -8.12 -6.36
N GLU A 144 -1.31 -8.76 -5.30
CA GLU A 144 -2.71 -8.70 -4.87
C GLU A 144 -3.20 -7.25 -4.71
N ILE A 145 -2.46 -6.44 -3.94
CA ILE A 145 -2.82 -5.05 -3.66
C ILE A 145 -2.74 -4.19 -4.95
N MET A 146 -1.77 -4.44 -5.82
CA MET A 146 -1.68 -3.78 -7.13
C MET A 146 -2.92 -4.05 -8.00
N LEU A 147 -3.45 -5.28 -7.98
CA LEU A 147 -4.68 -5.63 -8.67
C LEU A 147 -5.87 -4.88 -8.08
N VAL A 148 -6.00 -4.83 -6.74
CA VAL A 148 -7.09 -4.11 -6.08
C VAL A 148 -7.05 -2.61 -6.43
N VAL A 149 -5.86 -2.00 -6.45
CA VAL A 149 -5.70 -0.59 -6.87
C VAL A 149 -6.08 -0.40 -8.34
N ALA A 150 -5.71 -1.34 -9.23
CA ALA A 150 -6.10 -1.27 -10.63
C ALA A 150 -7.62 -1.36 -10.81
N TRP A 151 -8.28 -2.25 -10.06
CA TRP A 151 -9.73 -2.38 -10.04
C TRP A 151 -10.42 -1.13 -9.47
N ALA A 152 -9.89 -0.56 -8.39
CA ALA A 152 -10.40 0.67 -7.81
C ALA A 152 -10.34 1.84 -8.80
N LEU A 153 -9.22 1.99 -9.53
CA LEU A 153 -9.08 2.99 -10.58
C LEU A 153 -10.04 2.74 -11.76
N PHE A 154 -10.21 1.48 -12.16
CA PHE A 154 -11.12 1.11 -13.24
C PHE A 154 -12.56 1.54 -12.90
N PHE A 155 -13.05 1.22 -11.71
CA PHE A 155 -14.40 1.65 -11.28
C PHE A 155 -14.52 3.16 -11.11
N SER A 156 -13.48 3.82 -10.61
CA SER A 156 -13.44 5.29 -10.52
C SER A 156 -13.52 5.97 -11.89
N SER A 157 -13.12 5.28 -12.98
CA SER A 157 -13.16 5.85 -14.33
C SER A 157 -14.53 5.80 -15.02
N PHE A 158 -15.47 4.98 -14.52
CA PHE A 158 -16.84 4.90 -15.04
C PHE A 158 -17.83 5.85 -14.37
N THR A 159 -17.44 6.47 -13.26
CA THR A 159 -18.26 7.45 -12.53
C THR A 159 -18.00 8.86 -13.05
#